data_AF-A0A965PEX6-F1
#
_entry.id   AF-A0A965PEX6-F1
#
_cell.length_a   1.000
_cell.length_b   1.000
_cell.length_c   1.000
_cell.angle_alpha   90.00
_cell.angle_beta   90.00
_cell.angle_gamma   90.00
#
_symmetry.space_group_name_H-M   'P 1'
#
loop_
_entity.id
_entity.type
_entity.pdbx_description
1 polymer ?
#
loop_
_entity_poly.entity_id
_entity_poly.type
_entity_poly.pdbx_seq_one_letter_code
_entity_poly.pdbx_strand_id
1 'polypeptide(L)'
;MATTIKLGKNTTVSNVTGVVDASMKVEVEKVDATTRGASGVYKRTVAGLMSRTLEVTAIGDYTHTYGESKYVVVAVSGSSAFSMTGVVTNVKRSEPIGDKISSTLTIKPGEPLDNADQIDI
;
A
#
# COMPACT_ATOMS: atom_id res chain seq x y z
N MET A 1 3.25 3.21 15.44
CA MET A 1 4.36 2.23 15.29
C MET A 1 4.22 1.64 13.90
N ALA A 2 5.29 1.64 13.12
CA ALA A 2 5.26 1.11 11.76
C ALA A 2 5.75 -0.34 11.77
N THR A 3 5.03 -1.22 11.08
CA THR A 3 5.40 -2.62 10.86
C THR A 3 5.49 -2.86 9.36
N THR A 4 6.60 -3.43 8.91
CA THR A 4 6.79 -3.82 7.51
C THR A 4 6.61 -5.32 7.35
N ILE A 5 5.71 -5.72 6.47
CA ILE A 5 5.42 -7.12 6.11
C ILE A 5 5.98 -7.37 4.73
N LYS A 6 6.89 -8.36 4.60
CA LYS A 6 7.41 -8.78 3.29
C LYS A 6 6.42 -9.77 2.67
N LEU A 7 5.93 -9.46 1.47
CA LEU A 7 5.07 -10.34 0.68
C LEU A 7 5.89 -11.11 -0.37
N GLY A 8 6.97 -10.50 -0.85
CA GLY A 8 7.95 -11.11 -1.75
C GLY A 8 7.42 -11.36 -3.17
N LYS A 9 8.22 -12.10 -3.95
CA LYS A 9 8.01 -12.36 -5.39
C LYS A 9 6.73 -13.11 -5.77
N ASN A 10 6.04 -13.72 -4.80
CA ASN A 10 4.78 -14.42 -5.06
C ASN A 10 3.59 -13.45 -5.17
N THR A 11 3.84 -12.16 -4.92
CA THR A 11 2.83 -11.11 -5.05
C THR A 11 2.51 -10.85 -6.51
N THR A 12 1.22 -10.89 -6.82
CA THR A 12 0.65 -10.52 -8.10
C THR A 12 -0.04 -9.18 -7.94
N VAL A 13 0.08 -8.32 -8.96
CA VAL A 13 -0.61 -7.05 -9.03
C VAL A 13 -1.26 -6.97 -10.41
N SER A 14 -2.57 -6.75 -10.45
CA SER A 14 -3.29 -6.66 -11.73
C SER A 14 -2.68 -5.59 -12.63
N ASN A 15 -2.52 -5.89 -13.92
CA ASN A 15 -1.92 -4.99 -14.92
C ASN A 15 -0.45 -4.63 -14.65
N VAL A 16 0.24 -5.39 -13.80
CA VAL A 16 1.68 -5.26 -13.56
C VAL A 16 2.36 -6.60 -13.80
N THR A 17 3.32 -6.61 -14.71
CA THR A 17 4.10 -7.81 -15.04
C THR A 17 5.50 -7.72 -14.43
N GLY A 18 6.10 -8.88 -14.13
CA GLY A 18 7.49 -8.92 -13.67
C GLY A 18 7.70 -8.40 -12.25
N VAL A 19 6.73 -8.58 -11.35
CA VAL A 19 6.90 -8.30 -9.92
C VAL A 19 8.05 -9.14 -9.36
N VAL A 20 9.05 -8.47 -8.78
CA VAL A 20 10.24 -9.12 -8.20
C VAL A 20 10.27 -9.03 -6.69
N ASP A 21 9.65 -7.99 -6.12
CA ASP A 21 9.50 -7.84 -4.68
C ASP A 21 8.25 -7.03 -4.35
N ALA A 22 7.71 -7.27 -3.16
CA ALA A 22 6.60 -6.51 -2.62
C ALA A 22 6.67 -6.49 -1.09
N SER A 23 6.41 -5.31 -0.52
CA SER A 23 6.35 -5.12 0.92
C SER A 23 5.22 -4.17 1.30
N MET A 24 4.57 -4.44 2.43
CA MET A 24 3.49 -3.62 2.97
C MET A 24 3.95 -2.97 4.27
N LYS A 25 3.90 -1.64 4.31
CA LYS A 25 4.06 -0.86 5.52
C LYS A 25 2.68 -0.64 6.14
N VAL A 26 2.52 -1.02 7.41
CA VAL A 26 1.34 -0.78 8.22
C VAL A 26 1.71 0.18 9.33
N GLU A 27 1.05 1.33 9.41
CA GLU A 27 1.25 2.29 10.48
C GLU A 27 -0.05 2.47 11.24
N VAL A 28 0.04 2.31 12.56
CA VAL A 28 -1.09 2.59 13.45
C VAL A 28 -0.77 3.87 14.22
N GLU A 29 -1.67 4.84 14.09
CA GLU A 29 -1.67 6.05 14.89
C GLU A 29 -1.89 5.72 16.36
N LYS A 30 -1.19 6.42 17.25
CA LYS A 30 -1.43 6.34 18.69
C LYS A 30 -1.99 7.69 19.13
N VAL A 31 -3.27 7.71 19.47
CA VAL A 31 -3.95 8.90 19.95
C VAL A 31 -3.74 9.01 21.45
N ASP A 32 -3.31 10.19 21.91
CA ASP A 32 -3.21 10.47 23.34
C ASP A 32 -4.61 10.61 23.92
N ALA A 33 -4.92 9.73 24.87
CA ALA A 33 -6.19 9.69 25.60
C ALA A 33 -5.94 9.90 27.10
N THR A 34 -4.91 10.67 27.45
CA THR A 34 -4.58 10.98 28.84
C THR A 34 -5.74 11.71 29.52
N THR A 35 -6.23 11.12 30.61
CA THR A 35 -7.32 11.68 31.42
C THR A 35 -6.81 12.05 32.81
N ARG A 36 -7.36 13.11 33.40
CA ARG A 36 -7.17 13.45 34.81
C ARG A 36 -8.35 12.90 35.63
N GLY A 37 -8.07 11.98 36.54
CA GLY A 37 -9.02 11.45 37.52
C GLY A 37 -8.75 12.00 38.92
N ALA A 38 -9.61 11.67 39.89
CA ALA A 38 -9.47 12.08 41.29
C ALA A 38 -8.14 11.63 41.93
N SER A 39 -7.55 10.54 41.44
CA SER A 39 -6.29 9.95 41.90
C SER A 39 -5.05 10.37 41.08
N GLY A 40 -5.19 11.31 40.14
CA GLY A 40 -4.07 11.89 39.38
C GLY A 40 -4.20 11.82 37.86
N VAL A 41 -3.09 12.10 37.16
CA VAL A 41 -3.01 12.06 35.70
C VAL A 41 -2.54 10.68 35.27
N TYR A 42 -3.30 10.02 34.41
CA TYR A 42 -2.95 8.69 33.87
C TYR A 42 -2.69 8.79 32.38
N LYS A 43 -1.44 8.56 31.96
CA LYS A 43 -1.10 8.50 30.53
C LYS A 43 -1.74 7.27 29.90
N ARG A 44 -2.60 7.48 28.90
CA ARG A 44 -3.24 6.42 28.13
C ARG A 44 -3.07 6.72 26.65
N THR A 45 -2.82 5.69 25.86
CA THR A 45 -2.83 5.79 24.40
C THR A 45 -3.82 4.79 23.86
N VAL A 46 -4.67 5.22 22.95
CA VAL A 46 -5.59 4.35 22.21
C VAL A 46 -5.10 4.24 20.75
N ALA A 47 -5.41 3.12 20.11
CA ALA A 47 -5.13 2.96 18.68
C ALA A 47 -6.06 3.90 17.89
N GLY A 48 -5.47 4.74 17.05
CA GLY A 48 -6.16 5.60 16.11
C GLY A 48 -6.31 4.95 14.74
N LEU A 49 -6.26 5.76 13.69
CA LEU A 49 -6.37 5.26 12.32
C LEU A 49 -5.19 4.37 11.93
N MET A 50 -5.48 3.37 11.12
CA MET A 50 -4.48 2.51 10.50
C MET A 50 -4.26 2.95 9.06
N SER A 51 -3.03 3.26 8.70
CA SER A 51 -2.61 3.41 7.31
C SER A 51 -1.91 2.13 6.84
N ARG A 52 -2.15 1.77 5.58
CA ARG A 52 -1.39 0.73 4.90
C ARG A 52 -0.84 1.33 3.62
N THR A 53 0.40 1.03 3.29
CA THR A 53 1.03 1.43 2.04
C THR A 53 1.80 0.22 1.54
N LEU A 54 1.53 -0.18 0.30
CA LEU A 54 2.21 -1.27 -0.36
C LEU A 54 3.22 -0.69 -1.35
N GLU A 55 4.45 -1.19 -1.28
CA GLU A 55 5.49 -0.93 -2.27
C GLU A 55 5.75 -2.20 -3.07
N VAL A 56 5.63 -2.09 -4.39
CA VAL A 56 5.84 -3.20 -5.33
C VAL A 56 6.93 -2.82 -6.30
N THR A 57 7.95 -3.66 -6.38
CA THR A 57 9.03 -3.50 -7.36
C THR A 57 8.79 -4.48 -8.50
N ALA A 58 8.71 -3.95 -9.71
CA ALA A 58 8.52 -4.71 -10.94
C ALA A 58 9.61 -4.38 -11.96
N ILE A 59 10.07 -5.39 -12.68
CA ILE A 59 11.03 -5.25 -13.78
C ILE A 59 10.29 -5.62 -15.08
N GLY A 60 10.24 -4.67 -16.01
CA GLY A 60 9.60 -4.86 -17.30
C GLY A 60 10.39 -4.17 -18.42
N ASP A 61 9.84 -4.25 -19.63
CA ASP A 61 10.40 -3.56 -20.79
C ASP A 61 10.31 -2.03 -20.60
N TYR A 62 11.29 -1.29 -21.10
CA TYR A 62 11.37 0.17 -20.94
C TYR A 62 10.16 0.91 -21.54
N THR A 63 9.52 0.31 -22.56
CA THR A 63 8.31 0.85 -23.20
C THR A 63 7.07 0.69 -22.32
N HIS A 64 7.10 -0.24 -21.36
CA HIS A 64 5.99 -0.49 -20.48
C HIS A 64 5.91 0.60 -19.41
N THR A 65 4.79 1.31 -19.43
CA THR A 65 4.57 2.51 -18.62
C THR A 65 3.48 2.21 -17.61
N TYR A 66 3.85 1.99 -16.35
CA TYR A 66 2.87 1.98 -15.27
C TYR A 66 2.37 3.40 -15.01
N GLY A 67 1.06 3.55 -14.85
CA GLY A 67 0.40 4.82 -14.61
C GLY A 67 0.03 5.04 -13.15
N GLU A 68 0.14 6.29 -12.69
CA GLU A 68 -0.48 6.74 -11.45
C GLU A 68 -2.01 6.82 -11.59
N SER A 69 -2.71 6.85 -10.46
CA SER A 69 -4.17 6.86 -10.36
C SER A 69 -4.84 5.65 -11.01
N LYS A 70 -4.10 4.55 -11.17
CA LYS A 70 -4.63 3.28 -11.66
C LYS A 70 -5.06 2.41 -10.50
N TYR A 71 -6.27 1.88 -10.60
CA TYR A 71 -6.78 0.87 -9.69
C TYR A 71 -6.07 -0.47 -9.93
N VAL A 72 -5.71 -1.14 -8.84
CA VAL A 72 -5.05 -2.44 -8.86
C VAL A 72 -5.57 -3.36 -7.77
N VAL A 73 -5.58 -4.65 -8.10
CA VAL A 73 -5.81 -5.75 -7.16
C VAL A 73 -4.47 -6.43 -6.90
N VAL A 74 -4.13 -6.58 -5.63
CA VAL A 74 -2.90 -7.21 -5.14
C VAL A 74 -3.27 -8.50 -4.45
N ALA A 75 -2.61 -9.59 -4.80
CA ALA A 75 -2.81 -10.89 -4.17
C ALA A 75 -1.48 -11.64 -4.00
N VAL A 76 -1.33 -12.42 -2.94
CA VAL A 76 -0.17 -13.30 -2.78
C VAL A 76 -0.51 -14.69 -3.32
N SER A 77 0.21 -15.12 -4.34
CA SER A 77 0.02 -16.44 -4.96
C SER A 77 0.17 -17.55 -3.93
N GLY A 78 -0.79 -18.49 -3.92
CA GLY A 78 -0.82 -19.60 -2.97
C GLY A 78 -1.36 -19.25 -1.58
N SER A 79 -1.81 -18.00 -1.37
CA SER A 79 -2.47 -17.58 -0.13
C SER A 79 -3.82 -16.93 -0.43
N SER A 80 -4.90 -17.53 0.06
CA SER A 80 -6.22 -16.90 0.08
C SER A 80 -6.36 -15.84 1.18
N ALA A 81 -5.39 -15.77 2.11
CA ALA A 81 -5.46 -14.90 3.28
C ALA A 81 -5.10 -13.43 3.00
N PHE A 82 -4.50 -13.14 1.85
CA PHE A 82 -4.10 -11.78 1.50
C PHE A 82 -4.57 -11.39 0.09
N SER A 83 -5.59 -10.53 0.04
CA SER A 83 -5.93 -9.72 -1.13
C SER A 83 -6.16 -8.28 -0.68
N MET A 84 -5.75 -7.33 -1.52
CA MET A 84 -5.92 -5.90 -1.26
C MET A 84 -6.28 -5.19 -2.56
N THR A 85 -7.30 -4.34 -2.50
CA THR A 85 -7.65 -3.38 -3.54
C THR A 85 -7.02 -2.04 -3.21
N GLY A 86 -6.50 -1.34 -4.22
CA GLY A 86 -5.86 -0.05 -3.99
C GLY A 86 -5.60 0.74 -5.26
N VAL A 87 -5.10 1.95 -5.07
CA VAL A 87 -4.76 2.89 -6.14
C VAL A 87 -3.26 3.12 -6.15
N VAL A 88 -2.66 3.07 -7.34
CA VAL A 88 -1.26 3.46 -7.55
C VAL A 88 -1.15 4.97 -7.35
N THR A 89 -0.50 5.39 -6.27
CA THR A 89 -0.35 6.81 -5.90
C THR A 89 0.99 7.40 -6.33
N ASN A 90 1.97 6.57 -6.63
CA ASN A 90 3.27 7.00 -7.10
C ASN A 90 3.93 5.90 -7.95
N VAL A 91 4.63 6.29 -9.01
CA VAL A 91 5.50 5.41 -9.79
C VAL A 91 6.92 6.00 -9.86
N LYS A 92 7.88 5.33 -9.25
CA LYS A 92 9.31 5.66 -9.38
C LYS A 92 9.98 4.73 -10.37
N ARG A 93 10.70 5.27 -11.34
CA ARG A 93 11.47 4.50 -12.33
C ARG A 93 12.96 4.64 -12.06
N SER A 94 13.69 3.56 -12.19
CA SER A 94 15.15 3.58 -12.25
C SER A 94 15.63 4.03 -13.63
N GLU A 95 16.93 4.28 -13.74
CA GLU A 95 17.57 4.33 -15.06
C GLU A 95 17.38 2.99 -15.79
N PRO A 96 17.10 3.01 -17.10
CA PRO A 96 17.03 1.80 -17.91
C PRO A 96 18.39 1.11 -17.98
N ILE A 97 18.39 -0.22 -17.95
CA ILE A 97 19.57 -1.06 -18.18
C ILE A 97 19.27 -1.92 -19.41
N GLY A 98 19.76 -1.48 -20.58
CA GLY A 98 19.34 -2.05 -21.86
C GLY A 98 17.85 -1.81 -22.11
N ASP A 99 17.14 -2.87 -22.51
CA ASP A 99 15.69 -2.79 -22.79
C ASP A 99 14.80 -2.91 -21.54
N LYS A 100 15.41 -3.03 -20.35
CA LYS A 100 14.68 -3.24 -19.09
C LYS A 100 14.70 -2.00 -18.20
N ILE A 101 13.61 -1.80 -17.46
CA ILE A 101 13.49 -0.77 -16.43
C ILE A 101 12.92 -1.36 -15.14
N SER A 102 13.49 -0.97 -14.01
CA SER A 102 12.91 -1.28 -12.69
C SER A 102 11.97 -0.15 -12.30
N SER A 103 10.75 -0.51 -11.91
CA SER A 103 9.74 0.44 -11.44
C SER A 103 9.28 0.05 -10.04
N THR A 104 9.25 1.02 -9.14
CA THR A 104 8.67 0.88 -7.80
C THR A 104 7.34 1.62 -7.77
N LEU A 105 6.27 0.88 -7.49
CA LEU A 105 4.89 1.32 -7.41
C LEU A 105 4.51 1.50 -5.94
N THR A 106 4.00 2.67 -5.57
CA THR A 106 3.41 2.90 -4.24
C THR A 106 1.89 2.83 -4.34
N ILE A 107 1.31 1.82 -3.73
CA ILE A 107 -0.13 1.54 -3.74
C ILE A 107 -0.69 1.81 -2.36
N LYS A 108 -1.80 2.58 -2.30
CA LYS A 108 -2.56 2.78 -1.05
C LYS A 108 -3.92 2.10 -1.15
N PRO A 109 -4.44 1.51 -0.05
CA PRO A 109 -5.80 1.01 -0.02
C PRO A 109 -6.79 2.13 -0.36
N GLY A 110 -7.81 1.78 -1.13
CA GLY A 110 -8.84 2.71 -1.54
C GLY A 110 -9.46 2.29 -2.86
N GLU A 111 -10.62 2.87 -3.13
CA GLU A 111 -11.35 2.73 -4.39
C GLU A 111 -11.26 4.04 -5.18
N PRO A 112 -11.36 4.01 -6.52
CA PRO A 112 -11.49 5.23 -7.31
C PRO A 112 -12.70 6.04 -6.85
N LEU A 113 -12.55 7.37 -6.83
CA LEU A 113 -13.54 8.35 -6.33
C LEU A 113 -14.92 8.19 -6.97
N ASP A 114 -15.00 7.68 -8.21
CA ASP A 114 -16.24 7.46 -8.96
C ASP A 114 -17.26 6.56 -8.22
N ASN A 115 -16.84 5.75 -7.22
CA ASN A 115 -17.71 4.94 -6.37
C ASN A 115 -17.79 5.40 -4.89
N ALA A 116 -16.94 6.35 -4.47
CA ALA A 116 -16.75 6.67 -3.05
C ALA A 116 -17.48 7.96 -2.59
N ASP A 117 -17.82 8.85 -3.54
CA ASP A 117 -18.48 10.14 -3.25
C ASP A 117 -20.01 10.11 -3.43
N GLN A 118 -20.62 8.94 -3.65
CA GLN A 118 -22.08 8.83 -3.69
C GLN A 118 -22.62 8.77 -2.26
N ILE A 119 -22.89 9.94 -1.67
CA ILE A 119 -23.86 10.04 -0.58
C ILE A 119 -25.22 9.79 -1.23
N ASP A 120 -25.77 8.58 -1.10
CA ASP A 120 -27.19 8.35 -1.34
C ASP A 120 -27.97 9.21 -0.33
N ILE A 121 -28.59 10.28 -0.82
CA ILE A 121 -29.55 11.11 -0.07
C ILE A 121 -30.95 10.59 -0.32
#